data_AF-A0A7W8M4V4-F1
#
_entry.id   AF-A0A7W8M4V4-F1
#
_cell.length_a   1.000
_cell.length_b   1.000
_cell.length_c   1.000
_cell.angle_alpha   90.00
_cell.angle_beta   90.00
_cell.angle_gamma   90.00
#
_symmetry.space_group_name_H-M   'P 1'
#
loop_
_entity.id
_entity.type
_entity.pdbx_description
1 polymer ?
#
loop_
_entity_poly.entity_id
_entity_poly.type
_entity_poly.pdbx_seq_one_letter_code
_entity_poly.pdbx_strand_id
1 'polypeptide(L)' 'MENSGKIILYHGSKSGINGPIAPISTDRCDFGKGFYMGTDRNQPLTLICNYPEAKLYT' A
#
# COMPACT_ATOMS: atom_id res chain seq x y z
N MET A 1 6.09 22.56 19.34
CA MET A 1 6.14 21.10 19.54
C MET A 1 6.78 20.52 18.29
N GLU A 2 7.93 19.89 18.46
CA GLU A 2 8.77 19.41 17.37
C GLU A 2 8.08 18.20 16.70
N ASN A 3 7.56 18.42 15.49
CA ASN A 3 6.95 17.36 14.72
C ASN A 3 8.08 16.48 14.19
N SER A 4 8.41 15.39 14.88
CA SER A 4 9.34 14.36 14.36
C SER A 4 8.88 14.02 12.95
N GLY A 5 9.66 14.37 11.92
CA GLY A 5 9.25 14.42 10.49
C GLY A 5 8.91 13.09 9.83
N LYS A 6 8.31 12.16 10.58
CA LYS A 6 7.79 10.88 10.14
C LYS A 6 6.36 11.07 9.67
N ILE A 7 6.10 10.63 8.46
CA ILE A 7 4.74 10.50 7.92
C ILE A 7 4.35 9.03 7.97
N ILE A 8 3.10 8.74 8.32
CA ILE A 8 2.53 7.41 8.21
C ILE A 8 2.01 7.25 6.78
N LEU A 9 2.32 6.12 6.16
CA LEU A 9 1.85 5.77 4.83
C LEU A 9 1.12 4.44 4.93
N TYR A 10 0.10 4.25 4.12
CA TYR A 10 -0.74 3.07 4.14
C TYR A 10 -0.60 2.30 2.83
N HIS A 11 -0.43 0.99 2.94
CA HIS A 11 -0.42 0.07 1.79
C HIS A 11 -1.49 -1.00 1.96
N GLY A 12 -2.29 -1.21 0.91
CA GLY A 12 -3.29 -2.27 0.86
C GLY A 12 -2.85 -3.40 -0.05
N SER A 13 -2.81 -4.63 0.45
CA SER A 13 -2.58 -5.83 -0.36
C SER A 13 -3.79 -6.76 -0.30
N LYS A 14 -4.23 -7.26 -1.46
CA LYS A 14 -5.36 -8.18 -1.61
C LYS A 14 -5.10 -9.57 -1.02
N SER A 15 -3.83 -9.97 -0.89
CA SER A 15 -3.42 -11.30 -0.41
C SER A 15 -2.27 -11.24 0.62
N GLY A 16 -1.97 -10.04 1.12
CA GLY A 16 -0.78 -9.78 1.95
C GLY A 16 0.52 -9.67 1.15
N ILE A 17 1.59 -9.26 1.84
CA ILE A 17 2.96 -9.19 1.31
C ILE A 17 3.64 -10.54 1.55
N ASN A 18 4.22 -11.12 0.51
CA ASN A 18 5.05 -12.32 0.58
C ASN A 18 6.44 -11.99 0.01
N GLY A 19 7.49 -12.24 0.80
CA GLY A 19 8.85 -11.86 0.46
C GLY A 19 9.18 -10.38 0.72
N PRO A 20 10.33 -9.90 0.22
CA PRO A 20 10.78 -8.53 0.43
C PRO A 20 9.97 -7.51 -0.39
N ILE A 21 9.83 -6.29 0.13
CA ILE A 21 9.25 -5.17 -0.62
C ILE A 21 10.21 -4.79 -1.76
N ALA A 22 9.72 -4.86 -2.99
CA ALA A 22 10.47 -4.49 -4.18
C ALA A 22 9.52 -3.86 -5.22
N PRO A 23 10.00 -2.92 -6.06
CA PRO A 23 9.21 -2.26 -7.11
C PRO A 23 9.05 -3.16 -8.34
N ILE A 24 8.62 -4.42 -8.13
CA ILE A 24 8.51 -5.46 -9.16
C ILE A 24 7.06 -5.70 -9.59
N SER A 25 6.18 -4.71 -9.42
CA SER A 25 4.79 -4.81 -9.87
C SER A 25 4.71 -4.97 -11.40
N THR A 26 3.53 -5.37 -11.89
CA THR A 26 3.31 -5.64 -13.33
C THR A 26 3.35 -4.36 -14.16
N ASP A 27 3.64 -4.46 -15.46
CA ASP A 27 3.57 -3.33 -16.41
C ASP A 27 2.14 -2.78 -16.65
N ARG A 28 1.12 -3.34 -16.00
CA ARG A 28 -0.29 -2.90 -16.11
C ARG A 28 -0.69 -1.88 -15.04
N CYS A 29 0.25 -1.42 -14.21
CA CYS A 29 -0.04 -0.40 -13.21
C CYS A 29 -0.10 0.99 -13.86
N ASP A 30 -1.10 1.79 -13.50
CA ASP A 30 -1.40 3.10 -14.12
C ASP A 30 -0.24 4.10 -14.03
N PHE A 31 0.65 3.92 -13.05
CA PHE A 31 1.79 4.80 -12.79
C PHE A 31 3.15 4.09 -12.90
N GLY A 32 3.22 3.00 -13.66
CA GLY A 32 4.45 2.22 -13.85
C GLY A 32 4.74 1.22 -12.72
N LYS A 33 5.95 0.65 -12.71
CA LYS A 33 6.31 -0.35 -11.70
C LYS A 33 6.67 0.31 -10.37
N GLY A 34 6.10 -0.15 -9.26
CA GLY A 34 6.32 0.46 -7.96
C GLY A 34 5.56 -0.20 -6.81
N PHE A 35 5.89 0.24 -5.59
CA PHE A 35 5.18 -0.11 -4.37
C PHE A 35 4.36 1.11 -3.91
N TYR A 36 3.03 1.01 -4.06
CA TYR A 36 2.13 2.14 -3.85
C TYR A 36 1.71 2.29 -2.40
N MET A 37 1.80 3.52 -1.89
CA MET A 37 1.32 3.88 -0.55
C MET A 37 0.61 5.23 -0.60
N GLY A 38 -0.32 5.45 0.32
CA GLY A 38 -1.06 6.70 0.45
C GLY A 38 -1.03 7.25 1.87
N THR A 39 -1.21 8.56 2.04
CA THR A 39 -1.33 9.19 3.37
C THR A 39 -2.73 9.05 3.97
N ASP A 40 -3.76 8.83 3.14
CA ASP A 40 -5.12 8.56 3.58
C ASP A 40 -5.37 7.04 3.64
N ARG A 41 -5.67 6.55 4.84
CA ARG A 41 -5.97 5.13 5.10
C ARG A 41 -7.14 4.58 4.28
N ASN A 42 -8.12 5.41 3.94
CA ASN A 42 -9.30 4.95 3.21
C ASN A 42 -8.99 4.61 1.75
N GLN A 43 -8.00 5.28 1.14
CA GLN A 43 -7.62 5.03 -0.26
C GLN A 43 -7.18 3.59 -0.53
N PRO A 44 -6.23 2.97 0.21
CA PRO A 44 -5.90 1.56 0.01
C PRO A 44 -7.02 0.61 0.46
N LEU A 45 -7.87 1.00 1.43
CA LEU A 45 -9.00 0.17 1.88
C LEU A 45 -10.05 0.00 0.78
N THR A 46 -10.39 1.05 0.03
CA THR A 46 -11.37 0.94 -1.07
C THR A 46 -10.89 0.01 -2.19
N LEU A 47 -9.56 -0.15 -2.35
CA LEU A 47 -8.97 -1.03 -3.36
C LEU A 47 -8.98 -2.52 -2.96
N ILE A 48 -9.07 -2.82 -1.65
CA ILE A 48 -8.91 -4.18 -1.13
C ILE A 48 -10.13 -4.71 -0.35
N CYS A 49 -11.15 -3.89 -0.08
CA CYS A 49 -12.28 -4.23 0.80
C CYS A 49 -13.09 -5.47 0.35
N ASN A 50 -13.07 -5.80 -0.94
CA ASN A 50 -13.77 -6.96 -1.50
C ASN A 50 -12.93 -8.25 -1.46
N TYR A 51 -11.76 -8.25 -0.82
CA TYR A 51 -10.88 -9.40 -0.70
C TYR A 51 -10.80 -9.84 0.77
N PRO A 52 -11.42 -10.98 1.15
CA PRO A 52 -11.48 -11.43 2.55
C PRO A 52 -10.11 -11.59 3.21
N GLU A 53 -9.10 -11.98 2.44
CA GLU A 53 -7.71 -12.18 2.89
C GLU A 53 -6.85 -10.91 2.81
N ALA A 54 -7.46 -9.75 2.54
CA ALA A 54 -6.75 -8.50 2.40
C ALA A 54 -6.06 -8.08 3.71
N LYS A 55 -4.91 -7.42 3.55
CA LYS A 55 -4.13 -6.87 4.65
C LYS A 55 -3.79 -5.41 4.39
N LEU A 56 -3.92 -4.60 5.43
CA LEU A 56 -3.51 -3.20 5.45
C LEU A 56 -2.22 -3.06 6.27
N TYR A 57 -1.24 -2.34 5.71
CA TYR A 57 0.07 -2.09 6.30
C TYR A 57 0.31 -0.60 6.53
N THR A 58 1.20 -0.28 7.48
CA THR A 58 1.66 1.08 7.84
C THR A 58 3.18 1.14 7.96
#